data_AF-A0A8X6WQM5-F1
#
_entry.id   AF-A0A8X6WQM5-F1
#
_cell.length_a   1.000
_cell.length_b   1.000
_cell.length_c   1.000
_cell.angle_alpha   90.00
_cell.angle_beta   90.00
_cell.angle_gamma   90.00
#
_symmetry.space_group_name_H-M   'P 1'
#
loop_
_entity.id
_entity.type
_entity.pdbx_description
1 polymer ?
#
loop_
_entity_poly.entity_id
_entity_poly.type
_entity_poly.pdbx_seq_one_letter_code
_entity_poly.pdbx_strand_id
1 'polypeptide(L)'
;MRGNVLNKSRCGRPHKLSDRDARAIVRKVKKNPKIRAPKLVDQIATASGKKVHPETVRRILRSGGYNGRVSSRKPFISSVNQQKRLDFASPHSPDLNPIEHLWVEVDRRVRQQAISSKETLRKAIEHAWAQISPETTKNLVMSVPNRMQAVIASKGGPTKY
;
A
#
# COMPACT_ATOMS: atom_id res chain seq x y z
N MET A 1 -50.01 45.97 31.70
CA MET A 1 -49.05 44.92 31.27
C MET A 1 -49.16 44.79 29.76
N ARG A 2 -48.11 45.13 28.99
CA ARG A 2 -48.11 44.95 27.51
C ARG A 2 -47.54 43.57 27.19
N GLY A 3 -48.40 42.64 26.78
CA GLY A 3 -47.98 41.31 26.34
C GLY A 3 -47.19 41.42 25.04
N ASN A 4 -45.94 40.96 25.04
CA ASN A 4 -45.10 40.95 23.86
C ASN A 4 -45.34 39.64 23.08
N VAL A 5 -46.01 39.71 21.93
CA VAL A 5 -46.25 38.55 21.06
C VAL A 5 -45.18 38.55 19.96
N LEU A 6 -44.04 37.93 20.23
CA LEU A 6 -42.99 37.76 19.21
C LEU A 6 -43.37 36.62 18.26
N ASN A 7 -43.34 36.89 16.95
CA ASN A 7 -43.59 35.88 15.93
C ASN A 7 -42.48 34.81 15.92
N LYS A 8 -42.88 33.54 15.93
CA LYS A 8 -41.96 32.41 15.79
C LYS A 8 -41.33 32.42 14.40
N SER A 9 -40.03 32.17 14.31
CA SER A 9 -39.31 32.10 13.03
C SER A 9 -40.00 31.11 12.09
N ARG A 10 -40.29 31.53 10.85
CA ARG A 10 -40.88 30.65 9.84
C ARG A 10 -39.90 29.52 9.49
N CYS A 11 -40.19 28.30 9.92
CA CYS A 11 -39.49 27.12 9.46
C CYS A 11 -40.14 26.64 8.16
N GLY A 12 -39.34 26.54 7.09
CA GLY A 12 -39.80 25.99 5.81
C GLY A 12 -40.22 24.52 5.91
N ARG A 13 -40.49 23.89 4.76
CA ARG A 13 -40.91 22.49 4.72
C ARG A 13 -39.87 21.58 5.39
N PRO A 14 -40.26 20.75 6.36
CA PRO A 14 -39.33 19.86 7.04
C PRO A 14 -38.70 18.84 6.08
N HIS A 15 -37.45 18.49 6.35
CA HIS A 15 -36.75 17.45 5.60
C HIS A 15 -37.33 16.05 5.91
N LYS A 16 -37.34 15.17 4.91
CA LYS A 16 -37.85 13.79 5.06
C LYS A 16 -37.00 12.94 6.01
N LEU A 17 -35.69 13.17 6.03
CA LEU A 17 -34.75 12.53 6.96
C LEU A 17 -34.47 13.47 8.13
N SER A 18 -34.41 12.90 9.33
CA SER A 18 -34.05 13.64 10.55
C SER A 18 -32.53 13.78 10.67
N ASP A 19 -32.07 14.68 11.55
CA ASP A 19 -30.65 14.82 11.86
C ASP A 19 -30.05 13.52 12.43
N ARG A 20 -30.85 12.71 13.13
CA ARG A 20 -30.45 11.39 13.60
C ARG A 20 -30.14 10.44 12.44
N ASP A 21 -30.99 10.47 11.41
CA ASP A 21 -30.82 9.67 10.19
C ASP A 21 -29.55 10.13 9.45
N ALA A 22 -29.36 11.44 9.32
CA ALA A 22 -28.16 12.02 8.71
C ALA A 22 -26.86 11.59 9.43
N ARG A 23 -26.83 11.68 10.76
CA ARG A 23 -25.68 11.21 11.57
C ARG A 23 -25.46 9.70 11.44
N ALA A 24 -26.52 8.90 11.33
CA ALA A 24 -26.41 7.45 11.14
C ALA A 24 -25.79 7.11 9.77
N ILE A 25 -26.17 7.83 8.71
CA ILE A 25 -25.59 7.70 7.37
C ILE A 25 -24.08 7.97 7.41
N VAL A 26 -23.69 9.10 8.01
CA VAL A 26 -22.27 9.49 8.11
C VAL A 26 -21.46 8.44 8.88
N ARG A 27 -21.99 7.94 10.02
CA ARG A 27 -21.33 6.87 10.78
C ARG A 27 -21.13 5.59 9.98
N LYS A 28 -22.11 5.20 9.16
CA LYS A 28 -21.99 4.01 8.29
C LYS A 28 -20.90 4.17 7.23
N VAL A 29 -20.81 5.34 6.60
CA VAL A 29 -19.73 5.64 5.64
C VAL A 29 -18.38 5.70 6.33
N LYS A 30 -18.30 6.23 7.55
CA LYS A 30 -17.04 6.21 8.33
C LYS A 30 -16.58 4.78 8.66
N LYS A 31 -17.51 3.87 8.99
CA LYS A 31 -17.20 2.45 9.25
C LYS A 31 -16.85 1.69 7.97
N ASN A 32 -17.51 1.99 6.85
CA ASN A 32 -17.25 1.38 5.55
C ASN A 32 -17.25 2.43 4.43
N PRO A 33 -16.07 3.02 4.11
CA PRO A 33 -15.96 4.10 3.13
C PRO A 33 -16.30 3.68 1.69
N LYS A 34 -16.34 2.38 1.38
CA LYS A 34 -16.61 1.86 0.03
C LYS A 34 -18.11 1.66 -0.25
N ILE A 35 -18.98 1.86 0.74
CA ILE A 35 -20.42 1.69 0.56
C ILE A 35 -20.99 2.76 -0.38
N ARG A 36 -21.83 2.33 -1.34
CA ARG A 36 -22.43 3.24 -2.33
C ARG A 36 -23.76 3.80 -1.82
N ALA A 37 -24.10 5.02 -2.26
CA ALA A 37 -25.33 5.71 -1.86
C ALA A 37 -26.63 4.90 -2.10
N PRO A 38 -26.82 4.16 -3.22
CA PRO A 38 -28.02 3.32 -3.40
C PRO A 38 -28.18 2.26 -2.30
N LYS A 39 -27.10 1.60 -1.89
CA LYS A 39 -27.14 0.60 -0.82
C LYS A 39 -27.51 1.22 0.54
N LEU A 40 -27.10 2.46 0.78
CA LEU A 40 -27.49 3.20 1.98
C LEU A 40 -28.98 3.53 1.99
N VAL A 41 -29.57 3.84 0.83
CA VAL A 41 -31.03 4.06 0.71
C VAL A 41 -31.79 2.82 1.14
N ASP A 42 -31.42 1.64 0.63
CA ASP A 42 -32.09 0.39 0.99
C ASP A 42 -32.02 0.16 2.50
N GLN A 43 -30.84 0.38 3.09
CA GLN A 43 -30.66 0.21 4.54
C GLN A 43 -31.47 1.23 5.37
N ILE A 44 -31.65 2.46 4.88
CA ILE A 44 -32.48 3.48 5.55
C ILE A 44 -33.96 3.10 5.43
N ALA A 45 -34.38 2.58 4.27
CA ALA A 45 -35.74 2.11 4.07
C ALA A 45 -36.06 0.97 5.04
N THR A 46 -35.15 0.02 5.25
CA THR A 46 -35.32 -1.05 6.25
C THR A 46 -35.30 -0.53 7.69
N ALA A 47 -34.39 0.38 8.05
CA ALA A 47 -34.21 0.81 9.44
C ALA A 47 -35.22 1.86 9.92
N SER A 48 -35.70 2.72 9.03
CA SER A 48 -36.53 3.89 9.38
C SER A 48 -37.85 3.94 8.60
N GLY A 49 -38.11 2.99 7.70
CA GLY A 49 -39.32 2.95 6.86
C GLY A 49 -39.39 4.04 5.78
N LYS A 50 -38.37 4.90 5.68
CA LYS A 50 -38.40 6.09 4.82
C LYS A 50 -37.76 5.80 3.47
N LYS A 51 -38.57 5.77 2.41
CA LYS A 51 -38.08 5.74 1.02
C LYS A 51 -37.56 7.12 0.61
N VAL A 52 -36.28 7.18 0.21
CA VAL A 52 -35.59 8.40 -0.22
C VAL A 52 -34.84 8.14 -1.54
N HIS A 53 -34.64 9.19 -2.34
CA HIS A 53 -33.79 9.08 -3.52
C HIS A 53 -32.29 9.01 -3.11
N PRO A 54 -31.43 8.27 -3.83
CA PRO A 54 -29.99 8.22 -3.55
C PRO A 54 -29.33 9.61 -3.47
N GLU A 55 -29.85 10.59 -4.21
CA GLU A 55 -29.32 11.95 -4.16
C GLU A 55 -29.52 12.65 -2.82
N THR A 56 -30.59 12.32 -2.08
CA THR A 56 -30.78 12.83 -0.72
C THR A 56 -29.64 12.36 0.19
N VAL A 57 -29.22 11.09 0.05
CA VAL A 57 -28.07 10.53 0.78
C VAL A 57 -26.77 11.20 0.32
N ARG A 58 -26.57 11.40 -0.99
CA ARG A 58 -25.38 12.10 -1.50
C ARG A 58 -25.29 13.54 -1.00
N ARG A 59 -26.39 14.27 -0.95
CA ARG A 59 -26.43 15.65 -0.44
C ARG A 59 -26.02 15.72 1.04
N ILE A 60 -26.54 14.81 1.87
CA ILE A 60 -26.16 14.70 3.28
C ILE A 60 -24.66 14.36 3.43
N LEU A 61 -24.14 13.47 2.58
CA LEU A 61 -22.72 13.13 2.61
C LEU A 61 -21.84 14.31 2.20
N ARG A 62 -22.20 15.03 1.12
CA ARG A 62 -21.49 16.23 0.67
C ARG A 62 -21.52 17.34 1.72
N SER A 63 -22.66 17.58 2.37
CA SER A 63 -22.74 18.59 3.45
C SER A 63 -21.89 18.22 4.66
N GLY A 64 -21.64 16.92 4.88
CA GLY A 64 -20.70 16.42 5.88
C GLY A 64 -19.23 16.33 5.40
N GLY A 65 -18.90 16.82 4.20
CA GLY A 65 -17.55 16.79 3.63
C GLY A 65 -17.16 15.48 2.94
N TYR A 66 -18.06 14.50 2.85
CA TYR A 66 -17.80 13.20 2.22
C TYR A 66 -18.13 13.24 0.73
N ASN A 67 -17.08 13.31 -0.09
CA ASN A 67 -17.20 13.33 -1.54
C ASN A 67 -16.80 11.97 -2.13
N GLY A 68 -17.64 11.45 -3.01
CA GLY A 68 -17.30 10.25 -3.77
C GLY A 68 -16.15 10.54 -4.74
N ARG A 69 -15.07 9.77 -4.65
CA ARG A 69 -13.95 9.80 -5.60
C ARG A 69 -13.73 8.42 -6.17
N VAL A 70 -13.30 8.36 -7.42
CA VAL A 70 -12.83 7.13 -8.06
C VAL A 70 -11.31 7.12 -7.95
N SER A 71 -10.73 6.06 -7.39
CA SER A 71 -9.27 5.88 -7.44
C SER A 71 -8.86 5.80 -8.90
N SER A 72 -7.87 6.60 -9.30
CA SER A 72 -7.27 6.47 -10.64
C SER A 72 -6.78 5.04 -10.83
N ARG A 73 -7.15 4.42 -11.96
CA ARG A 73 -6.53 3.16 -12.37
C ARG A 73 -5.06 3.46 -12.67
N LYS A 74 -4.15 2.81 -11.97
CA LYS A 74 -2.71 2.97 -12.25
C LYS A 74 -2.46 2.40 -13.65
N PRO A 75 -1.92 3.19 -14.60
CA PRO A 75 -1.59 2.66 -15.92
C PRO A 75 -0.54 1.56 -15.76
N PHE A 76 -0.60 0.56 -16.65
CA PHE A 76 0.47 -0.42 -16.76
C PHE A 76 1.79 0.30 -17.03
N ILE A 77 2.84 -0.07 -16.30
CA ILE A 77 4.16 0.55 -16.44
C ILE A 77 4.70 0.15 -17.82
N SER A 78 5.04 1.14 -18.67
CA SER A 78 5.68 0.87 -19.96
C SER A 78 6.98 0.09 -19.77
N SER A 79 7.38 -0.72 -20.76
CA SER A 79 8.65 -1.47 -20.73
C SER A 79 9.84 -0.56 -20.39
N VAL A 80 9.90 0.63 -20.98
CA VAL A 80 10.91 1.66 -20.70
C VAL A 80 10.92 2.05 -19.22
N ASN A 81 9.75 2.27 -18.61
CA ASN A 81 9.67 2.65 -17.20
C ASN A 81 9.91 1.46 -16.26
N GLN A 82 9.67 0.22 -16.69
CA GLN A 82 10.04 -0.97 -15.93
C GLN A 82 11.56 -1.09 -15.85
N GLN A 83 12.27 -0.91 -16.97
CA GLN A 83 13.73 -0.95 -16.98
C GLN A 83 14.32 0.15 -16.08
N LYS A 84 13.86 1.40 -16.21
CA LYS A 84 14.30 2.50 -15.33
C LYS A 84 14.10 2.21 -13.83
N ARG A 85 13.02 1.50 -13.48
CA ARG A 85 12.75 1.10 -12.10
C ARG A 85 13.66 -0.03 -11.64
N LEU A 86 13.99 -0.99 -12.52
CA LEU A 86 14.97 -2.05 -12.24
C LEU A 86 16.37 -1.47 -12.08
N ASP A 87 16.79 -0.57 -12.97
CA ASP A 87 18.09 0.12 -12.89
C ASP A 87 18.22 0.91 -11.60
N PHE A 88 17.13 1.55 -11.14
CA PHE A 88 17.08 2.21 -9.84
C PHE A 88 17.11 1.22 -8.68
N ALA A 89 16.34 0.13 -8.73
CA ALA A 89 16.23 -0.82 -7.62
C ALA A 89 17.50 -1.66 -7.39
N SER A 90 18.18 -2.06 -8.47
CA SER A 90 19.37 -2.92 -8.45
C SER A 90 20.44 -2.48 -7.44
N PRO A 91 20.91 -1.21 -7.42
CA PRO A 91 21.89 -0.74 -6.43
C PRO A 91 21.33 -0.49 -5.02
N HIS A 92 20.00 -0.41 -4.84
CA HIS A 92 19.37 -0.09 -3.56
C HIS A 92 18.82 -1.31 -2.81
N SER A 93 18.95 -2.50 -3.40
CA SER A 93 18.48 -3.77 -2.80
C SER A 93 19.52 -4.88 -3.01
N PRO A 94 20.71 -4.76 -2.38
CA PRO A 94 21.74 -5.79 -2.47
C PRO A 94 21.26 -7.15 -1.91
N ASP A 95 20.31 -7.10 -0.98
CA ASP A 95 19.63 -8.25 -0.39
C ASP A 95 18.87 -9.10 -1.43
N LEU A 96 18.40 -8.48 -2.50
CA LEU A 96 17.74 -9.15 -3.63
C LEU A 96 18.70 -9.57 -4.74
N ASN A 97 19.95 -9.12 -4.74
CA ASN A 97 20.90 -9.40 -5.82
C ASN A 97 21.74 -10.65 -5.50
N PRO A 98 21.53 -11.79 -6.20
CA PRO A 98 22.29 -13.01 -5.95
C PRO A 98 23.82 -12.81 -6.10
N ILE A 99 24.27 -11.95 -7.00
CA ILE A 99 25.72 -11.79 -7.21
C ILE A 99 26.43 -11.18 -5.99
N GLU A 100 25.77 -10.28 -5.25
CA GLU A 100 26.31 -9.69 -4.01
C GLU A 100 26.54 -10.76 -2.96
N HIS A 101 25.64 -11.74 -2.88
CA HIS A 101 25.77 -12.88 -1.97
C HIS A 101 26.91 -13.82 -2.35
N LEU A 102 27.15 -14.00 -3.65
CA LEU A 102 28.34 -14.73 -4.11
C LEU A 102 29.61 -13.98 -3.72
N TRP A 103 29.64 -12.65 -3.88
CA TRP A 103 30.79 -11.85 -3.47
C TRP A 103 31.07 -11.91 -1.98
N VAL A 104 30.04 -11.95 -1.13
CA VAL A 104 30.21 -12.17 0.32
C VAL A 104 30.86 -13.53 0.60
N GLU A 105 30.47 -14.59 -0.10
CA GLU A 105 31.10 -15.91 0.08
C GLU A 105 32.55 -15.96 -0.43
N VAL A 106 32.84 -15.29 -1.55
CA VAL A 106 34.22 -15.12 -2.04
C VAL A 106 35.05 -14.36 -1.01
N ASP A 107 34.58 -13.21 -0.54
CA ASP A 107 35.27 -12.37 0.45
C ASP A 107 35.54 -13.16 1.74
N ARG A 108 34.55 -13.94 2.22
CA ARG A 108 34.70 -14.80 3.41
C ARG A 108 35.84 -15.82 3.25
N ARG A 109 35.99 -16.43 2.08
CA ARG A 109 37.05 -17.42 1.81
C ARG A 109 38.41 -16.76 1.64
N VAL A 110 38.47 -15.63 0.96
CA VAL A 110 39.70 -14.85 0.77
C VAL A 110 40.24 -14.38 2.12
N ARG A 111 39.36 -13.94 3.04
CA ARG A 111 39.75 -13.54 4.41
C ARG A 111 40.34 -14.66 5.28
N GLN A 112 40.11 -15.92 4.93
CA GLN A 112 40.70 -17.07 5.65
C GLN A 112 42.14 -17.34 5.24
N GLN A 113 42.63 -16.69 4.18
CA GLN A 113 43.98 -16.85 3.68
C GLN A 113 44.88 -15.73 4.18
N ALA A 114 46.14 -16.05 4.46
CA ALA A 114 47.15 -15.04 4.76
C ALA A 114 47.58 -14.37 3.46
N ILE A 115 47.14 -13.13 3.25
CA ILE A 115 47.41 -12.37 2.03
C ILE A 115 48.39 -11.25 2.35
N SER A 116 49.54 -11.26 1.68
CA SER A 116 50.62 -10.28 1.89
C SER A 116 50.99 -9.49 0.63
N SER A 117 50.42 -9.83 -0.53
CA SER A 117 50.68 -9.14 -1.79
C SER A 117 49.48 -9.14 -2.73
N LYS A 118 49.46 -8.21 -3.69
CA LYS A 118 48.45 -8.12 -4.74
C LYS A 118 48.33 -9.42 -5.56
N GLU A 119 49.45 -10.10 -5.80
CA GLU A 119 49.46 -11.35 -6.56
C GLU A 119 48.82 -12.50 -5.76
N THR A 120 49.13 -12.59 -4.45
CA THR A 120 48.51 -13.57 -3.56
C THR A 120 47.00 -13.34 -3.42
N LEU A 121 46.56 -12.07 -3.36
CA LEU A 121 45.14 -11.72 -3.35
C LEU A 121 44.43 -12.17 -4.64
N ARG A 122 45.05 -11.93 -5.80
CA ARG A 122 44.48 -12.35 -7.08
C ARG A 122 44.30 -13.87 -7.15
N LYS A 123 45.35 -14.63 -6.81
CA LYS A 123 45.29 -16.10 -6.78
C LYS A 123 44.26 -16.61 -5.76
N ALA A 124 44.14 -15.96 -4.61
CA ALA A 124 43.13 -16.27 -3.60
C ALA A 124 41.70 -16.11 -4.13
N ILE A 125 41.43 -15.01 -4.83
CA ILE A 125 40.11 -14.75 -5.44
C ILE A 125 39.81 -15.77 -6.54
N GLU A 126 40.76 -16.01 -7.46
CA GLU A 126 40.60 -17.00 -8.55
C GLU A 126 40.33 -18.41 -7.98
N HIS A 127 41.06 -18.81 -6.94
CA HIS A 127 40.85 -20.07 -6.25
C HIS A 127 39.49 -20.12 -5.54
N ALA A 128 39.13 -19.08 -4.78
CA ALA A 128 37.86 -19.01 -4.04
C ALA A 128 36.66 -19.07 -5.00
N TRP A 129 36.77 -18.44 -6.17
CA TRP A 129 35.77 -18.48 -7.24
C TRP A 129 35.64 -19.88 -7.85
N ALA A 130 36.76 -20.55 -8.16
CA ALA A 130 36.77 -21.90 -8.71
C ALA A 130 36.14 -22.94 -7.76
N GLN A 131 36.17 -22.70 -6.45
CA GLN A 131 35.54 -23.55 -5.43
C GLN A 131 34.04 -23.31 -5.25
N ILE A 132 33.44 -22.30 -5.91
CA ILE A 132 31.99 -22.11 -5.88
C ILE A 132 31.33 -23.22 -6.71
N SER A 133 30.58 -24.09 -6.04
CA SER A 133 29.84 -25.13 -6.73
C SER A 133 28.65 -24.56 -7.52
N PRO A 134 28.29 -25.15 -8.67
CA PRO A 134 27.05 -24.79 -9.38
C PRO A 134 25.80 -24.90 -8.50
N GLU A 135 25.81 -25.81 -7.52
CA GLU A 135 24.73 -25.98 -6.55
C GLU A 135 24.57 -24.76 -5.63
N THR A 136 25.67 -24.10 -5.26
CA THR A 136 25.62 -22.84 -4.49
C THR A 136 24.90 -21.76 -5.28
N THR A 137 25.26 -21.58 -6.56
CA THR A 137 24.61 -20.61 -7.46
C THR A 137 23.14 -20.94 -7.69
N LYS A 138 22.81 -22.22 -7.86
CA LYS A 138 21.43 -22.70 -8.01
C LYS A 138 20.59 -22.39 -6.77
N ASN A 139 21.08 -22.75 -5.58
CA ASN A 139 20.39 -22.48 -4.32
C ASN A 139 20.15 -21.00 -4.08
N LEU A 140 21.10 -20.16 -4.51
CA LEU A 140 21.00 -18.72 -4.41
C LEU A 140 19.88 -18.15 -5.28
N VAL A 141 19.79 -18.58 -6.54
CA VAL A 141 18.68 -18.23 -7.45
C VAL A 141 17.35 -18.75 -6.90
N MET A 142 17.32 -20.00 -6.44
CA MET A 142 16.10 -20.60 -5.84
C MET A 142 15.65 -19.89 -4.56
N SER A 143 16.54 -19.17 -3.88
CA SER A 143 16.19 -18.39 -2.69
C SER A 143 15.54 -17.03 -2.99
N VAL A 144 15.61 -16.52 -4.23
CA VAL A 144 15.10 -15.19 -4.62
C VAL A 144 13.62 -14.98 -4.25
N PRO A 145 12.69 -15.93 -4.48
CA PRO A 145 11.30 -15.77 -4.05
C PRO A 145 11.15 -15.51 -2.54
N ASN A 146 11.93 -16.19 -1.71
CA ASN A 146 11.89 -16.00 -0.25
C ASN A 146 12.43 -14.62 0.16
N ARG A 147 13.48 -14.13 -0.53
CA ARG A 147 14.02 -12.78 -0.31
C ARG A 147 13.02 -11.70 -0.69
N MET A 148 12.35 -11.88 -1.83
CA MET A 148 11.27 -10.99 -2.26
C MET A 148 10.13 -10.95 -1.25
N GLN A 149 9.74 -12.10 -0.69
CA GLN A 149 8.75 -12.14 0.39
C GLN A 149 9.22 -11.39 1.64
N ALA A 150 10.50 -11.50 2.01
CA ALA A 150 11.07 -10.75 3.14
C ALA A 150 11.00 -9.24 2.90
N VAL A 151 11.30 -8.77 1.68
CA VAL A 151 11.18 -7.34 1.30
C VAL A 151 9.73 -6.86 1.33
N ILE A 152 8.77 -7.69 0.88
CA ILE A 152 7.35 -7.37 0.97
C ILE A 152 6.91 -7.25 2.43
N ALA A 153 7.35 -8.19 3.28
CA ALA A 153 7.05 -8.19 4.71
C ALA A 153 7.67 -6.97 5.42
N SER A 154 8.87 -6.55 5.04
CA SER A 154 9.54 -5.34 5.55
C SER A 154 9.00 -4.04 4.93
N LYS A 155 8.00 -4.11 4.04
CA LYS A 155 7.43 -2.97 3.29
C LYS A 155 8.48 -2.20 2.50
N GLY A 156 9.46 -2.90 1.93
CA GLY A 156 10.56 -2.31 1.17
C GLY A 156 11.73 -1.84 2.03
N GLY A 157 11.73 -2.13 3.35
CA GLY A 157 12.87 -1.90 4.22
C GLY A 157 13.96 -2.99 4.09
N PRO A 158 15.13 -2.79 4.71
CA PRO A 158 16.23 -3.76 4.68
C PRO A 158 15.80 -5.14 5.22
N THR A 159 16.36 -6.20 4.64
CA THR A 159 16.13 -7.57 5.10
C THR A 159 17.39 -8.17 5.70
N LYS A 160 17.30 -9.42 6.17
CA LYS A 160 18.45 -10.18 6.72
C LYS A 160 19.38 -10.73 5.64
N TYR A 161 18.94 -10.66 4.38
CA TYR A 161 19.72 -11.07 3.22
C TYR A 161 20.62 -9.92 2.80
#